data_AF-A0A7C4I9R8-F1
#
_entry.id   AF-A0A7C4I9R8-F1
#
_cell.length_a   1.000
_cell.length_b   1.000
_cell.length_c   1.000
_cell.angle_alpha   90.00
_cell.angle_beta   90.00
_cell.angle_gamma   90.00
#
_symmetry.space_group_name_H-M   'P 1'
#
loop_
_entity.id
_entity.type
_entity.pdbx_description
1 polymer ?
#
loop_
_entity_poly.entity_id
_entity_poly.type
_entity_poly.pdbx_seq_one_letter_code
_entity_poly.pdbx_strand_id
1 'polypeptide(L)'
;MQSAVRYREIAVGGCLQADIETRADGVQVLRATTPLEPYPARLTDCLDRWAQEAPQRVFVAKREAGGDWRRITYAEMQARARAVGAALVERGLSPERPVAILSDNDLEHLTLAF
;
A
#
# COMPACT_ATOMS: atom_id res chain seq x y z
N MET A 1 13.10 -33.09 -7.83
CA MET A 1 11.70 -32.87 -8.26
C MET A 1 11.49 -31.37 -8.36
N GLN A 2 11.60 -30.79 -9.56
CA GLN A 2 11.42 -29.34 -9.74
C GLN A 2 9.93 -29.02 -9.54
N SER A 3 9.63 -28.23 -8.52
CA SER A 3 8.27 -27.73 -8.29
C SER A 3 7.90 -26.80 -9.44
N ALA A 4 6.86 -27.15 -10.20
CA ALA A 4 6.36 -26.28 -11.26
C ALA A 4 5.94 -24.93 -10.65
N VAL A 5 6.47 -23.84 -11.19
CA VAL A 5 6.13 -22.49 -10.74
C VAL A 5 4.61 -22.30 -10.88
N ARG A 6 3.93 -22.06 -9.76
CA ARG A 6 2.49 -21.81 -9.73
C ARG A 6 2.24 -20.33 -9.95
N TYR A 7 1.64 -19.99 -11.09
CA TYR A 7 1.15 -18.65 -11.36
C TYR A 7 -0.29 -18.53 -10.90
N ARG A 8 -0.62 -17.45 -10.20
CA ARG A 8 -2.00 -17.08 -9.92
C ARG A 8 -2.50 -16.22 -11.06
N GLU A 9 -3.66 -16.56 -11.62
CA GLU A 9 -4.34 -15.66 -12.55
C GLU A 9 -4.70 -14.36 -11.81
N ILE A 10 -4.22 -13.23 -12.33
CA ILE A 10 -4.47 -11.91 -11.77
C ILE A 10 -4.94 -11.04 -12.93
N ALA A 11 -6.08 -10.39 -12.77
CA ALA A 11 -6.50 -9.33 -13.67
C ALA A 11 -5.58 -8.11 -13.46
N VAL A 12 -4.67 -7.86 -14.41
CA VAL A 12 -3.82 -6.67 -14.43
C VAL A 12 -4.31 -5.76 -15.55
N GLY A 13 -4.81 -4.57 -15.19
CA GLY A 13 -5.39 -3.62 -16.13
C GLY A 13 -6.92 -3.70 -16.20
N GLY A 14 -7.60 -2.83 -15.45
CA GLY A 14 -9.07 -2.79 -15.39
C GLY A 14 -9.73 -2.04 -16.56
N CYS A 15 -8.95 -1.41 -17.45
CA CYS A 15 -9.47 -0.58 -18.52
C CYS A 15 -8.71 -0.83 -19.82
N LEU A 16 -9.32 -1.60 -20.73
CA LEU A 16 -8.77 -1.89 -22.06
C LEU A 16 -9.36 -0.97 -23.15
N GLN A 17 -10.30 -0.10 -22.78
CA GLN A 17 -11.00 0.83 -23.66
C GLN A 17 -10.87 2.26 -23.13
N ALA A 18 -10.60 3.22 -23.99
CA ALA A 18 -10.53 4.64 -23.63
C ALA A 18 -11.22 5.51 -24.67
N ASP A 19 -11.89 6.57 -24.21
CA ASP A 19 -12.37 7.64 -25.08
C ASP A 19 -11.23 8.62 -25.33
N ILE A 20 -11.15 9.14 -26.56
CA ILE A 20 -10.13 10.12 -26.98
C ILE A 20 -10.84 11.38 -27.44
N GLU A 21 -10.56 12.50 -26.77
CA GLU A 21 -11.00 13.84 -27.17
C GLU A 21 -9.79 14.60 -27.73
N THR A 22 -9.85 14.98 -29.01
CA THR A 22 -8.86 15.87 -29.62
C THR A 22 -9.38 17.31 -29.58
N ARG A 23 -8.68 18.18 -28.86
CA ARG A 23 -9.02 19.59 -28.71
C ARG A 23 -8.51 20.43 -29.88
N ALA A 24 -9.03 21.65 -30.02
CA ALA A 24 -8.70 22.56 -31.11
C ALA A 24 -7.23 23.02 -31.12
N ASP A 25 -6.55 22.96 -29.97
CA ASP A 25 -5.12 23.25 -29.81
C ASP A 25 -4.21 22.03 -30.08
N GLY A 26 -4.80 20.90 -30.47
CA GLY A 26 -4.09 19.64 -30.75
C GLY A 26 -3.86 18.76 -29.51
N VAL A 27 -4.29 19.16 -28.32
CA VAL A 27 -4.20 18.32 -27.11
C VAL A 27 -5.16 17.13 -27.24
N GLN A 28 -4.67 15.93 -26.93
CA GLN A 28 -5.50 14.73 -26.81
C GLN A 28 -5.72 14.37 -25.34
N VAL A 29 -6.97 14.19 -24.94
CA VAL A 29 -7.35 13.70 -23.61
C VAL A 29 -7.82 12.26 -23.75
N LEU A 30 -7.11 11.34 -23.11
CA LEU A 30 -7.54 9.95 -22.97
C LEU A 30 -8.31 9.77 -21.65
N ARG A 31 -9.50 9.17 -21.72
CA ARG A 31 -10.32 8.85 -20.55
C ARG A 31 -10.60 7.35 -20.51
N ALA A 32 -10.28 6.71 -19.39
CA ALA A 32 -10.69 5.34 -19.10
C ALA A 32 -12.23 5.23 -19.13
N THR A 33 -12.76 4.24 -19.84
CA THR A 33 -14.21 3.99 -19.94
C THR A 33 -14.74 3.13 -18.78
N THR A 34 -13.87 2.39 -18.11
CA THR A 34 -14.25 1.61 -16.92
C THR A 34 -14.50 2.56 -15.74
N PRO A 35 -15.69 2.51 -15.10
CA PRO A 35 -15.97 3.33 -13.93
C PRO A 35 -15.08 2.94 -12.74
N LEU A 36 -14.73 3.92 -11.92
CA LEU A 36 -14.01 3.67 -10.69
C LEU A 36 -14.92 2.95 -9.69
N GLU A 37 -14.51 1.76 -9.26
CA GLU A 37 -15.19 0.99 -8.22
C GLU A 37 -15.05 1.66 -6.84
N PRO A 38 -15.88 1.28 -5.85
CA PRO A 38 -15.70 1.76 -4.47
C PRO A 38 -14.27 1.50 -3.96
N TYR A 39 -13.65 2.55 -3.45
CA TYR A 39 -12.29 2.52 -2.91
C TYR A 39 -12.28 3.03 -1.46
N PRO A 40 -11.33 2.59 -0.64
CA PRO A 40 -11.23 3.04 0.74
C PRO A 40 -10.90 4.54 0.79
N ALA A 41 -11.43 5.22 1.80
CA ALA A 41 -11.18 6.64 2.01
C ALA A 41 -9.73 6.92 2.42
N ARG A 42 -9.07 5.97 3.10
CA ARG A 42 -7.68 6.06 3.56
C ARG A 42 -6.91 4.80 3.19
N LEU A 43 -5.62 4.95 2.89
CA LEU A 43 -4.74 3.80 2.66
C LEU A 43 -4.66 2.88 3.89
N THR A 44 -4.78 3.42 5.10
CA THR A 44 -4.79 2.67 6.35
C THR A 44 -5.99 1.73 6.46
N ASP A 45 -7.11 2.04 5.81
CA ASP A 45 -8.30 1.17 5.80
C ASP A 45 -8.00 -0.15 5.07
N CYS A 46 -7.10 -0.15 4.07
CA CYS A 46 -6.63 -1.37 3.44
C CYS A 46 -5.88 -2.27 4.43
N LEU A 47 -5.01 -1.69 5.26
CA LEU A 47 -4.26 -2.43 6.28
C LEU A 47 -5.21 -3.02 7.32
N ASP A 48 -6.18 -2.23 7.80
CA ASP A 48 -7.19 -2.69 8.75
C ASP A 48 -8.03 -3.85 8.20
N ARG A 49 -8.51 -3.73 6.96
CA ARG A 49 -9.26 -4.80 6.29
C ARG A 49 -8.46 -6.09 6.22
N TRP A 50 -7.22 -6.04 5.72
CA TRP A 50 -6.42 -7.24 5.54
C TRP A 50 -5.86 -7.83 6.83
N ALA A 51 -5.68 -7.02 7.87
CA ALA A 51 -5.38 -7.51 9.21
C ALA A 51 -6.54 -8.35 9.78
N GLN A 52 -7.78 -8.06 9.39
CA GLN A 52 -8.96 -8.87 9.75
C GLN A 52 -9.14 -10.08 8.83
N GLU A 53 -9.07 -9.89 7.52
CA GLU A 53 -9.35 -10.95 6.54
C GLU A 53 -8.24 -12.00 6.43
N ALA A 54 -6.98 -11.59 6.58
CA ALA A 54 -5.82 -12.45 6.40
C ALA A 54 -4.67 -12.08 7.36
N PRO A 55 -4.90 -12.14 8.69
CA PRO A 55 -3.98 -11.61 9.71
C PRO A 55 -2.57 -12.16 9.60
N GLN A 56 -2.43 -13.45 9.28
CA GLN A 56 -1.15 -14.17 9.23
C GLN A 56 -0.43 -14.06 7.88
N ARG A 57 -1.04 -13.41 6.88
CA ARG A 57 -0.40 -13.23 5.58
C ARG A 57 0.70 -12.19 5.70
N VAL A 58 1.86 -12.49 5.12
CA VAL A 58 2.98 -11.54 5.05
C VAL A 58 2.53 -10.30 4.26
N PHE A 59 2.60 -9.15 4.91
CA PHE A 59 2.36 -7.85 4.30
C PHE A 59 3.62 -7.32 3.64
N VAL A 60 4.74 -7.36 4.38
CA VAL A 60 6.04 -6.89 3.91
C VAL A 60 7.15 -7.80 4.42
N ALA A 61 8.24 -7.88 3.66
CA ALA A 61 9.46 -8.53 4.10
C ALA A 61 10.69 -7.74 3.65
N LYS A 62 11.72 -7.71 4.48
CA LYS A 62 13.04 -7.15 4.15
C LYS A 62 14.10 -8.22 4.35
N ARG A 63 15.05 -8.30 3.42
CA ARG A 63 16.21 -9.18 3.56
C ARG A 63 17.23 -8.52 4.48
N GLU A 64 17.69 -9.27 5.47
CA GLU A 64 18.73 -8.85 6.41
C GLU A 64 20.12 -9.22 5.89
N ALA A 65 21.17 -8.67 6.53
CA ALA A 65 22.56 -8.84 6.08
C ALA A 65 23.01 -10.31 5.98
N GLY A 66 22.45 -11.20 6.81
CA GLY A 66 22.70 -12.65 6.76
C GLY A 66 21.97 -13.39 5.64
N GLY A 67 21.18 -12.70 4.82
CA GLY A 67 20.34 -13.30 3.77
C GLY A 67 18.98 -13.77 4.27
N ASP A 68 18.74 -13.80 5.57
CA ASP A 68 17.44 -14.08 6.16
C ASP A 68 16.42 -12.99 5.84
N TRP A 69 15.13 -13.33 5.98
CA TRP A 69 14.03 -12.42 5.70
C TRP A 69 13.28 -12.11 6.98
N ARG A 70 13.33 -10.85 7.40
CA ARG A 70 12.43 -10.31 8.41
C ARG A 70 11.08 -10.05 7.75
N ARG A 71 10.05 -10.73 8.24
CA ARG A 71 8.69 -10.66 7.71
C ARG A 71 7.80 -9.98 8.73
N ILE A 72 6.84 -9.21 8.24
CA ILE A 72 5.77 -8.63 9.05
C ILE A 72 4.45 -9.03 8.40
N THR A 73 3.58 -9.66 9.18
CA THR A 73 2.22 -10.01 8.78
C THR A 73 1.30 -8.78 8.82
N TYR A 74 0.12 -8.86 8.21
CA TYR A 74 -0.87 -7.77 8.27
C TYR A 74 -1.26 -7.42 9.72
N ALA A 75 -1.48 -8.42 10.57
CA ALA A 75 -1.84 -8.19 11.97
C ALA A 75 -0.71 -7.51 12.76
N GLU A 76 0.54 -7.93 12.54
CA GLU A 76 1.70 -7.31 13.20
C GLU A 76 1.92 -5.87 12.74
N MET A 77 1.77 -5.59 11.43
CA MET A 77 1.92 -4.22 10.92
C MET A 77 0.81 -3.31 11.46
N GLN A 78 -0.44 -3.78 11.50
CA GLN A 78 -1.54 -3.02 12.08
C GLN A 78 -1.27 -2.65 13.54
N ALA A 79 -0.79 -3.61 14.34
CA ALA A 79 -0.46 -3.36 15.74
C ALA A 79 0.67 -2.32 15.89
N ARG A 80 1.72 -2.40 15.06
CA ARG A 80 2.84 -1.44 15.05
C ARG A 80 2.38 -0.04 14.66
N ALA A 81 1.65 0.08 13.55
CA ALA A 81 1.11 1.34 13.06
C ALA A 81 0.23 2.02 14.12
N ARG A 82 -0.67 1.27 14.78
CA ARG A 82 -1.51 1.79 15.86
C ARG A 82 -0.71 2.28 17.06
N ALA A 83 0.32 1.53 17.48
CA ALA A 83 1.17 1.92 18.60
C ALA A 83 1.96 3.20 18.31
N VAL A 84 2.55 3.31 17.11
CA VAL A 84 3.27 4.51 16.69
C VAL A 84 2.31 5.68 16.50
N GLY A 85 1.17 5.47 15.87
CA GLY A 85 0.13 6.48 15.69
C GLY A 85 -0.34 7.08 17.02
N ALA A 86 -0.61 6.24 18.04
CA ALA A 86 -0.94 6.72 19.39
C ALA A 86 0.18 7.60 19.97
N ALA A 87 1.43 7.16 19.86
CA ALA A 87 2.59 7.91 20.33
C ALA A 87 2.80 9.25 19.60
N LEU A 88 2.47 9.34 18.30
CA LEU A 88 2.51 10.57 17.52
C LEU A 88 1.40 11.55 17.93
N VAL A 89 0.19 11.04 18.21
CA VAL A 89 -0.93 11.82 18.74
C VAL A 89 -0.59 12.40 20.12
N GLU A 90 -0.02 11.60 21.02
CA GLU A 90 0.42 12.06 22.35
C GLU A 90 1.48 13.16 22.27
N ARG A 91 2.31 13.16 21.22
CA ARG A 91 3.29 14.22 20.95
C ARG A 91 2.64 15.48 20.39
N GLY A 92 1.35 15.47 20.06
CA GLY A 92 0.60 16.61 19.52
C GLY A 92 0.90 16.88 18.05
N LEU A 93 1.28 15.86 17.29
CA LEU A 93 1.41 15.99 15.83
C LEU A 93 0.04 16.13 15.18
N SER A 94 -0.03 16.94 14.13
CA SER A 94 -1.25 17.25 13.39
C SER A 94 -0.90 17.67 11.96
N PRO A 95 -1.88 17.91 11.07
CA PRO A 95 -1.61 18.52 9.77
C PRO A 95 -0.86 19.87 9.86
N GLU A 96 -1.08 20.64 10.94
CA GLU A 96 -0.41 21.92 11.23
C GLU A 96 0.94 21.74 11.95
N ARG A 97 1.18 20.57 12.54
CA ARG A 97 2.44 20.17 13.19
C ARG A 97 2.93 18.84 12.59
N PRO A 98 3.39 18.85 11.32
CA PRO A 98 3.75 17.64 10.61
C PRO A 98 5.06 17.03 11.13
N VAL A 99 5.31 15.79 10.73
CA VAL A 99 6.58 15.08 10.92
C VAL A 99 7.25 14.85 9.57
N ALA A 100 8.58 14.97 9.53
CA ALA A 100 9.38 14.57 8.39
C ALA A 100 9.99 13.19 8.64
N ILE A 101 9.87 12.29 7.66
CA ILE A 101 10.46 10.95 7.71
C ILE A 101 11.69 10.96 6.78
N LEU A 102 12.89 10.88 7.36
CA LEU A 102 14.15 10.76 6.62
C LEU A 102 14.67 9.34 6.83
N SER A 103 14.35 8.47 5.89
CA SER A 103 14.69 7.05 5.97
C SER A 103 14.77 6.47 4.57
N ASP A 104 15.67 5.50 4.38
CA ASP A 104 15.64 4.62 3.22
C ASP A 104 14.38 3.74 3.23
N ASN A 105 14.26 2.85 2.24
CA ASN A 105 13.22 1.84 2.24
C ASN A 105 13.48 0.81 3.37
N ASP A 106 12.71 0.92 4.45
CA ASP A 106 12.77 0.01 5.59
C ASP A 106 11.38 -0.36 6.13
N LEU A 107 11.34 -1.41 6.96
CA LEU A 107 10.14 -1.84 7.68
C LEU A 107 9.65 -0.77 8.67
N GLU A 108 10.59 -0.07 9.31
CA GLU A 108 10.31 1.03 10.23
C GLU A 108 9.77 2.26 9.49
N HIS A 109 10.29 2.58 8.30
CA HIS A 109 9.70 3.59 7.42
C HIS A 109 8.25 3.21 7.10
N LEU A 110 8.03 1.98 6.64
CA LEU A 110 6.69 1.52 6.25
C LEU A 110 5.70 1.57 7.42
N THR A 111 6.18 1.35 8.66
CA THR A 111 5.36 1.48 9.87
C THR A 111 4.87 2.91 10.11
N LEU A 112 5.63 3.93 9.71
CA LEU A 112 5.21 5.34 9.82
C LEU A 112 4.30 5.79 8.65
N ALA A 113 4.30 5.07 7.54
CA ALA A 113 3.51 5.37 6.36
C ALA A 113 2.09 4.78 6.39
N PHE A 114 1.79 3.92 7.38
CA PHE A 114 0.50 3.27 7.62
C PHE A 114 0.02 3.53 9.06
#